data_AF-A0A7C5M1K0-F1
#
_entry.id   AF-A0A7C5M1K0-F1
#
_cell.length_a   1.000
_cell.length_b   1.000
_cell.length_c   1.000
_cell.angle_alpha   90.00
_cell.angle_beta   90.00
_cell.angle_gamma   90.00
#
_symmetry.space_group_name_H-M   'P 1'
#
loop_
_entity.id
_entity.type
_entity.pdbx_description
1 polymer ?
#
loop_
_entity_poly.entity_id
_entity_poly.type
_entity_poly.pdbx_seq_one_letter_code
_entity_poly.pdbx_strand_id
1 'polypeptide(L)' 'PEDDAERTSADGKTSSVHFFHFPFNKAQKVAFRNPDTQVILGSDHPEYAHMSVLSRETIEELSRDFSN' A
#
# COMPACT_ATOMS: atom_id res chain seq x y z
N PRO A 1 -10.55 -9.59 6.38
CA PRO A 1 -11.18 -10.54 5.45
C PRO A 1 -12.20 -9.79 4.59
N GLU A 2 -11.72 -9.30 3.45
CA GLU A 2 -12.58 -9.12 2.29
C GLU A 2 -12.22 -10.25 1.35
N ASP A 3 -13.25 -10.96 0.91
CA ASP A 3 -13.16 -12.15 0.10
C ASP A 3 -12.33 -11.85 -1.15
N ASP A 4 -11.50 -12.83 -1.50
CA ASP A 4 -10.53 -12.83 -2.57
C ASP A 4 -11.26 -12.60 -3.89
N ALA A 5 -11.50 -11.33 -4.22
CA ALA A 5 -12.05 -10.94 -5.50
C ALA A 5 -10.92 -11.04 -6.53
N GLU A 6 -10.47 -12.27 -6.80
CA GLU A 6 -9.94 -12.65 -8.10
C GLU A 6 -11.02 -12.30 -9.13
N ARG A 7 -11.03 -11.04 -9.54
CA ARG A 7 -11.84 -10.54 -10.64
C ARG A 7 -11.09 -10.76 -11.94
N THR A 8 -10.61 -11.98 -12.14
CA THR A 8 -10.32 -12.47 -13.47
C THR A 8 -11.65 -13.02 -13.97
N SER A 9 -12.30 -12.27 -14.87
CA SER A 9 -13.45 -12.85 -15.60
C SER A 9 -12.99 -14.15 -16.26
N ALA A 10 -13.89 -15.11 -16.48
CA ALA A 10 -13.59 -16.36 -17.21
C ALA A 10 -12.93 -16.12 -18.60
N ASP A 11 -12.99 -14.87 -19.08
CA ASP A 11 -12.38 -14.34 -20.31
C ASP A 11 -10.97 -13.72 -20.13
N GLY A 12 -10.32 -13.89 -18.97
CA GLY A 12 -8.94 -13.45 -18.71
C GLY A 12 -8.75 -11.94 -18.49
N LYS A 13 -9.83 -11.16 -18.34
CA LYS A 13 -9.74 -9.71 -18.09
C LYS A 13 -9.48 -9.46 -16.60
N THR A 14 -8.32 -8.90 -16.29
CA THR A 14 -8.04 -8.32 -14.97
C THR A 14 -8.80 -6.99 -14.82
N SER A 15 -9.25 -6.71 -13.61
CA SER A 15 -9.89 -5.43 -13.27
C SER A 15 -8.87 -4.29 -13.40
N SER A 16 -9.28 -3.11 -13.87
CA SER A 16 -8.42 -1.91 -13.80
C SER A 16 -8.29 -1.33 -12.39
N VAL A 17 -9.07 -1.86 -11.43
CA VAL A 17 -9.10 -1.43 -10.02
C VAL A 17 -8.81 -2.64 -9.14
N HIS A 18 -7.86 -2.47 -8.23
CA HIS A 18 -7.46 -3.47 -7.23
C HIS A 18 -7.40 -2.82 -5.85
N PHE A 19 -7.75 -3.60 -4.83
CA PHE A 19 -7.64 -3.21 -3.43
C PHE A 19 -6.49 -3.97 -2.79
N PHE A 20 -5.58 -3.26 -2.12
CA PHE A 20 -4.43 -3.85 -1.44
C PHE A 20 -4.50 -3.57 0.05
N HIS A 21 -4.22 -4.58 0.85
CA HIS A 21 -4.14 -4.47 2.30
C HIS A 21 -2.69 -4.66 2.74
N PHE A 22 -2.13 -3.66 3.42
CA PHE A 22 -0.78 -3.71 3.95
C PHE A 22 -0.83 -3.97 5.46
N PRO A 23 -0.46 -5.17 5.94
CA PRO A 23 -0.42 -5.43 7.37
C PRO A 23 0.79 -4.75 8.00
N PHE A 24 0.55 -3.93 9.03
CA PHE A 24 1.61 -3.27 9.82
C PHE A 24 1.71 -3.86 11.22
N ASN A 25 2.92 -4.22 11.64
CA ASN A 25 3.23 -4.54 13.03
C ASN A 25 3.45 -3.27 13.86
N LYS A 26 3.47 -3.41 15.20
CA LYS A 26 3.62 -2.26 16.12
C LYS A 26 4.89 -1.44 15.87
N ALA A 27 6.02 -2.09 15.62
CA ALA A 27 7.29 -1.39 15.37
C ALA A 27 7.24 -0.62 14.05
N GLN A 28 6.63 -1.19 13.01
CA GLN A 28 6.43 -0.52 11.72
C GLN A 28 5.48 0.69 11.86
N LYS A 29 4.40 0.59 12.64
CA LYS A 29 3.51 1.74 12.91
C LYS A 29 4.25 2.90 13.60
N VAL A 30 5.14 2.58 14.55
CA VAL A 30 5.97 3.58 15.23
C VAL A 30 6.98 4.21 14.27
N ALA A 31 7.68 3.40 13.46
CA ALA A 31 8.63 3.90 12.48
C ALA A 31 7.95 4.75 11.39
N PHE A 32 6.79 4.33 10.89
CA PHE A 32 6.04 5.06 9.87
C PHE A 32 5.60 6.47 10.33
N ARG A 33 5.32 6.63 11.63
CA ARG A 33 4.96 7.92 12.24
C ARG A 33 6.17 8.83 12.50
N ASN A 34 7.39 8.33 12.35
CA ASN A 34 8.59 9.12 12.61
C ASN A 34 8.85 10.06 11.41
N PRO A 35 8.91 11.40 11.60
CA PRO A 35 9.11 12.36 10.52
C PRO A 35 10.46 12.23 9.79
N ASP A 36 11.44 11.55 10.41
CA ASP A 36 12.75 11.27 9.81
C ASP A 36 12.77 9.96 9.00
N THR A 37 11.68 9.19 9.02
CA THR A 37 11.59 7.94 8.26
C THR A 37 11.11 8.21 6.84
N GLN A 38 11.93 7.80 5.86
CA GLN A 38 11.52 7.81 4.46
C GLN A 38 10.63 6.61 4.16
N VAL A 39 9.45 6.85 3.61
CA VAL A 39 8.51 5.81 3.18
C VAL A 39 8.48 5.76 1.66
N ILE A 40 8.66 4.56 1.10
CA ILE A 40 8.69 4.31 -0.35
C ILE A 40 7.60 3.30 -0.69
N LEU A 41 6.79 3.61 -1.68
CA LEU A 41 5.87 2.66 -2.32
C LEU A 41 6.48 2.20 -3.64
N GLY A 42 6.59 0.89 -3.84
CA GLY A 42 7.21 0.32 -5.03
C GLY A 42 6.44 -0.86 -5.62
N SER A 43 6.55 -1.01 -6.93
CA SER A 43 6.17 -2.17 -7.73
C SER A 43 7.43 -2.74 -8.37
N ASP A 44 7.64 -4.04 -8.26
CA ASP A 44 8.74 -4.79 -8.88
C ASP A 44 8.29 -5.60 -10.10
N HIS A 45 7.06 -5.40 -10.58
CA HIS A 45 6.54 -6.05 -11.77
C HIS A 45 7.46 -5.76 -12.99
N PRO A 46 7.87 -6.76 -13.78
CA PRO A 46 8.87 -6.58 -14.85
C PRO A 46 8.49 -5.51 -15.88
N GLU A 47 7.19 -5.42 -16.21
CA GLU A 47 6.66 -4.44 -17.15
C GLU A 47 6.34 -3.07 -16.51
N TYR A 48 6.43 -2.95 -15.18
CA TYR A 48 6.09 -1.73 -14.42
C TYR A 48 6.87 -1.65 -13.11
N ALA A 49 8.19 -1.67 -13.22
CA ALA A 49 9.09 -1.50 -12.09
C ALA A 49 9.19 -0.01 -11.74
N HIS A 50 8.57 0.40 -10.64
CA HIS A 50 8.49 1.80 -10.25
C HIS A 50 8.56 1.96 -8.73
N MET A 51 9.20 3.03 -8.27
CA MET A 51 9.26 3.41 -6.86
C MET A 51 8.95 4.90 -6.73
N SER A 52 8.14 5.24 -5.71
CA SER A 52 7.77 6.60 -5.38
C SER A 52 7.97 6.83 -3.88
N VAL A 53 8.64 7.93 -3.54
CA VAL A 53 8.75 8.39 -2.15
C VAL A 53 7.45 9.09 -1.77
N LEU A 54 6.83 8.68 -0.66
CA LEU A 54 5.62 9.33 -0.18
C LEU A 54 5.94 10.70 0.42
N SER A 55 5.05 11.67 0.16
CA SER A 55 5.16 12.99 0.78
C SER A 55 4.84 12.91 2.27
N ARG A 56 5.33 13.90 3.03
CA ARG A 56 5.03 13.99 4.47
C ARG A 56 3.54 14.09 4.76
N GLU A 57 2.82 14.89 3.97
CA GLU A 57 1.36 15.03 4.10
C GLU A 57 0.64 13.69 3.93
N THR A 58 1.03 12.88 2.94
CA THR A 58 0.45 11.53 2.76
C THR A 58 0.76 10.61 3.94
N ILE A 59 2.00 10.64 4.45
CA ILE A 59 2.40 9.84 5.62
C ILE A 59 1.62 10.26 6.88
N GLU A 60 1.43 11.56 7.10
CA GLU A 60 0.68 12.10 8.23
C GLU A 60 -0.79 11.65 8.20
N GLU A 61 -1.44 11.72 7.04
CA GLU A 61 -2.83 11.29 6.90
C GLU A 61 -2.98 9.77 7.08
N LEU A 62 -2.15 8.95 6.42
CA LEU A 62 -2.18 7.48 6.57
C LEU A 62 -1.83 7.02 8.00
N SER A 63 -1.00 7.79 8.72
CA SER A 63 -0.64 7.48 10.11
C SER A 63 -1.82 7.52 11.08
N ARG A 64 -2.88 8.26 10.74
CA ARG A 64 -4.10 8.37 11.54
C ARG A 64 -4.88 7.05 11.54
N ASP A 65 -4.83 6.28 10.45
CA ASP A 65 -5.55 5.00 10.31
C ASP A 65 -5.04 3.91 11.26
N PHE A 66 -3.81 4.04 11.77
CA PHE A 66 -3.25 3.10 12.74
C PHE A 66 -3.85 3.17 14.15
N SER A 67 -4.65 4.21 14.44
CA SER A 67 -5.28 4.44 15.75
C SER A 67 -6.67 3.81 15.88
N ASN A 68 -7.20 3.21 14.81
CA ASN A 68 -8.43 2.41 14.80
C ASN A 68 -8.19 0.96 15.29
#